data_AF-A0A1F9Z9B8-F1
#
_entry.id   AF-A0A1F9Z9B8-F1
#
_cell.length_a   1.000
_cell.length_b   1.000
_cell.length_c   1.000
_cell.angle_alpha   90.00
_cell.angle_beta   90.00
_cell.angle_gamma   90.00
#
_symmetry.space_group_name_H-M   'P 1'
#
loop_
_entity.id
_entity.type
_entity.pdbx_description
1 polymer ?
#
loop_
_entity_poly.entity_id
_entity_poly.type
_entity_poly.pdbx_seq_one_letter_code
_entity_poly.pdbx_strand_id
1 'polypeptide(L)'
;MRGTQKLLDYWLYGLMKAAEELGQTDVFLREVEEEALRKFFAGEGCDFHPPQDLREAILGYTRFVSKLGIVEETDLVARNDAGAVSVEVGVECPYRRTCEMRHEADERVHCFRAVAFTEMLRQRLHTAVHWKLERFAVPCHIRITPSPLKAGTDGD
;
A
#
# COMPACT_ATOMS: atom_id res chain seq x y z
N MET A 1 -0.91 20.66 -12.98
CA MET A 1 -1.12 19.29 -12.44
C MET A 1 -0.97 18.15 -13.46
N ARG A 2 -1.26 18.30 -14.76
CA ARG A 2 -1.06 17.22 -15.76
C ARG A 2 0.39 16.69 -15.87
N GLY A 3 1.41 17.52 -15.62
CA GLY A 3 2.82 17.09 -15.66
C GLY A 3 3.19 16.12 -14.54
N THR A 4 2.77 16.41 -13.31
CA THR A 4 3.02 15.57 -12.12
C THR A 4 2.35 14.21 -12.24
N GLN A 5 1.10 14.15 -12.71
CA GLN A 5 0.42 12.88 -12.92
C GLN A 5 1.13 12.02 -13.98
N LYS A 6 1.57 12.63 -15.10
CA LYS A 6 2.34 11.90 -16.11
C LYS A 6 3.66 11.38 -15.55
N LEU A 7 4.36 12.17 -14.75
CA LEU A 7 5.60 11.74 -14.10
C LEU A 7 5.34 10.54 -13.17
N LEU A 8 4.26 10.59 -12.38
CA LEU A 8 3.85 9.48 -11.52
C LEU A 8 3.55 8.22 -12.35
N ASP A 9 2.76 8.34 -13.42
CA ASP A 9 2.43 7.23 -14.31
C ASP A 9 3.70 6.57 -14.89
N TYR A 10 4.64 7.39 -15.38
CA TYR A 10 5.93 6.91 -15.90
C TYR A 10 6.79 6.25 -14.83
N TRP A 11 6.85 6.83 -13.64
CA TRP A 11 7.62 6.29 -12.52
C TRP A 11 7.06 4.94 -12.08
N LEU A 12 5.74 4.81 -11.91
CA LEU A 12 5.09 3.54 -11.55
C LEU A 12 5.29 2.49 -12.64
N TYR A 13 5.15 2.86 -13.91
CA TYR A 13 5.40 1.94 -15.02
C TYR A 13 6.85 1.44 -15.01
N GLY A 14 7.83 2.34 -14.84
CA GLY A 14 9.24 1.98 -14.77
C GLY A 14 9.58 1.07 -13.58
N LEU A 15 9.01 1.35 -12.41
CA LEU A 15 9.13 0.47 -11.24
C LEU A 15 8.59 -0.92 -11.52
N MET A 16 7.40 -1.03 -12.11
CA MET A 16 6.82 -2.32 -12.45
C MET A 16 7.67 -3.10 -13.45
N LYS A 17 8.18 -2.45 -14.50
CA LYS A 17 9.06 -3.09 -15.48
C LYS A 17 10.37 -3.57 -14.86
N ALA A 18 11.01 -2.76 -14.01
CA ALA A 18 12.21 -3.20 -13.28
C ALA A 18 11.90 -4.40 -12.35
N ALA A 19 10.77 -4.35 -11.65
CA ALA A 19 10.34 -5.41 -10.75
C ALA A 19 10.06 -6.73 -11.46
N GLU A 20 9.58 -6.69 -12.71
CA GLU A 20 9.35 -7.85 -13.58
C GLU A 20 10.66 -8.44 -14.09
N GLU A 21 11.58 -7.60 -14.57
CA GLU A 21 12.89 -8.05 -15.07
C GLU A 21 13.72 -8.79 -14.00
N LEU A 22 13.53 -8.44 -12.73
CA LEU A 22 14.18 -9.10 -11.59
C LEU A 22 13.46 -10.40 -11.14
N GLY A 23 12.26 -10.68 -11.64
CA GLY A 23 11.50 -11.90 -11.33
C GLY A 23 10.91 -11.99 -9.91
N GLN A 24 11.02 -10.94 -9.09
CA GLN A 24 10.56 -10.91 -7.70
C GLN A 24 9.75 -9.64 -7.38
N THR A 25 8.71 -9.38 -8.16
CA THR A 25 7.95 -8.13 -8.13
C THR A 25 7.45 -7.74 -6.74
N ASP A 26 6.87 -8.69 -5.99
CA ASP A 26 6.34 -8.44 -4.65
C ASP A 26 7.45 -8.04 -3.64
N VAL A 27 8.65 -8.61 -3.77
CA VAL A 27 9.81 -8.28 -2.91
C VAL A 27 10.35 -6.90 -3.28
N PHE A 28 10.55 -6.66 -4.58
CA PHE A 28 11.07 -5.39 -5.07
C PHE A 28 10.16 -4.21 -4.67
N LEU A 29 8.85 -4.32 -4.88
CA LEU A 29 7.90 -3.26 -4.52
C LEU A 29 7.90 -3.00 -3.01
N ARG A 30 8.04 -4.05 -2.21
CA ARG A 30 8.18 -3.93 -0.76
C ARG A 30 9.48 -3.19 -0.36
N GLU A 31 10.61 -3.50 -0.97
CA GLU A 31 11.88 -2.82 -0.68
C GLU A 31 11.85 -1.33 -1.07
N VAL A 32 11.28 -1.01 -2.24
CA VAL A 32 11.11 0.37 -2.70
C VAL A 32 10.21 1.16 -1.76
N GLU A 33 9.07 0.59 -1.39
CA GLU A 33 8.14 1.24 -0.46
C GLU A 33 8.74 1.34 0.95
N GLU A 34 9.48 0.32 1.40
CA GLU A 34 10.17 0.36 2.67
C GLU A 34 11.13 1.54 2.74
N GLU A 35 11.99 1.67 1.73
CA GLU A 35 12.98 2.74 1.63
C GLU A 35 12.32 4.12 1.55
N ALA A 36 11.25 4.24 0.75
CA ALA A 36 10.48 5.47 0.63
C ALA A 36 9.88 5.89 1.97
N LEU A 37 9.18 4.97 2.66
CA LEU A 37 8.58 5.23 3.96
C LEU A 37 9.62 5.54 5.04
N ARG A 38 10.78 4.86 5.03
CA ARG A 38 11.84 5.12 6.00
C ARG A 38 12.38 6.55 5.88
N LYS A 39 12.66 6.99 4.65
CA LYS A 39 13.06 8.38 4.36
C LYS A 39 11.96 9.36 4.70
N PHE A 40 10.73 9.01 4.37
CA PHE A 40 9.56 9.83 4.60
C PHE A 40 9.33 10.07 6.12
N PHE A 41 9.36 9.02 6.93
CA PHE A 41 9.21 9.11 8.38
C PHE A 41 10.43 9.72 9.09
N ALA A 42 11.62 9.68 8.47
CA ALA A 42 12.81 10.35 8.97
C ALA A 42 12.86 11.86 8.66
N GLY A 43 11.99 12.37 7.79
CA GLY A 43 11.91 13.78 7.45
C GLY A 43 11.48 14.64 8.64
N GLU A 44 12.03 15.86 8.71
CA GLU A 44 11.64 16.83 9.74
C GLU A 44 10.13 17.09 9.72
N GLY A 45 9.50 17.03 10.89
CA GLY A 45 8.06 17.30 11.05
C GLY A 45 7.14 16.11 10.79
N CYS A 46 7.64 14.89 10.56
CA CYS A 46 6.78 13.72 10.48
C CYS A 46 6.37 13.24 11.89
N ASP A 47 5.15 13.58 12.32
CA ASP A 47 4.58 13.24 13.64
C ASP A 47 3.53 12.11 13.58
N PHE A 48 3.55 11.30 12.51
CA PHE A 48 2.55 10.25 12.32
C PHE A 48 2.70 9.10 13.33
N HIS A 49 1.81 9.01 14.31
CA HIS A 49 1.75 7.94 15.29
C HIS A 49 0.45 7.12 15.09
N PRO A 50 0.51 5.96 14.40
CA PRO A 50 -0.69 5.18 14.15
C PRO A 50 -1.25 4.55 15.44
N PRO A 51 -2.59 4.45 15.55
CA PRO A 51 -3.23 3.59 16.55
C PRO A 51 -2.79 2.11 16.40
N GLN A 52 -2.88 1.33 17.48
CA GLN A 52 -2.53 -0.10 17.45
C GLN A 52 -3.55 -0.95 16.67
N ASP A 53 -4.79 -0.48 16.55
CA ASP A 53 -5.79 -1.14 15.71
C ASP A 53 -5.44 -0.96 14.22
N LEU A 54 -5.39 -2.07 13.48
CA LEU A 54 -4.95 -2.08 12.08
C LEU A 54 -5.83 -1.21 11.18
N ARG A 55 -7.14 -1.25 11.36
CA ARG A 55 -8.08 -0.46 10.56
C ARG A 55 -7.87 1.02 10.83
N GLU A 56 -7.79 1.42 12.10
CA GLU A 56 -7.55 2.81 12.47
C GLU A 56 -6.16 3.30 12.03
N ALA A 57 -5.14 2.44 12.02
CA ALA A 57 -3.82 2.75 11.47
C ALA A 57 -3.86 2.99 9.95
N ILE A 58 -4.58 2.17 9.19
CA ILE A 58 -4.76 2.34 7.74
C ILE A 58 -5.50 3.65 7.42
N LEU A 59 -6.58 3.93 8.15
CA LEU A 59 -7.35 5.17 8.02
C LEU A 59 -6.50 6.39 8.41
N GLY A 60 -5.80 6.31 9.55
CA GLY A 60 -4.93 7.36 10.05
C GLY A 60 -3.79 7.67 9.09
N TYR A 61 -3.15 6.65 8.53
CA TYR A 61 -2.10 6.82 7.52
C TYR A 61 -2.66 7.48 6.26
N THR A 62 -3.82 7.05 5.79
CA THR A 62 -4.48 7.65 4.62
C THR A 62 -4.82 9.12 4.84
N ARG A 63 -5.37 9.47 6.00
CA ARG A 63 -5.58 10.87 6.38
C ARG A 63 -4.28 11.66 6.41
N PHE A 64 -3.23 11.07 6.95
CA PHE A 64 -1.92 11.70 7.03
C PHE A 64 -1.35 11.98 5.63
N VAL A 65 -1.32 10.99 4.73
CA VAL A 65 -0.83 11.20 3.35
C VAL A 65 -1.77 12.08 2.51
N SER A 66 -3.06 12.15 2.87
CA SER A 66 -4.01 13.06 2.24
C SER A 66 -3.72 14.52 2.57
N LYS A 67 -3.30 14.85 3.80
CA LYS A 67 -2.83 16.21 4.15
C LYS A 67 -1.62 16.67 3.33
N LEU A 68 -0.88 15.72 2.74
CA LEU A 68 0.27 15.98 1.87
C LEU A 68 -0.13 16.11 0.39
N GLY A 69 -1.42 15.94 0.06
CA GLY A 69 -1.95 16.00 -1.30
C GLY A 69 -1.59 14.80 -2.16
N ILE A 70 -1.22 13.66 -1.57
CA ILE A 70 -0.84 12.45 -2.31
C ILE A 70 -2.08 11.64 -2.71
N VAL A 71 -3.08 11.56 -1.83
CA VAL A 71 -4.30 10.78 -2.03
C VAL A 71 -5.52 11.48 -1.42
N GLU A 72 -6.72 11.16 -1.90
CA GLU A 72 -7.96 11.62 -1.28
C GLU A 72 -8.39 10.69 -0.14
N GLU A 73 -8.67 11.23 1.06
CA GLU A 73 -9.12 10.44 2.21
C GLU A 73 -10.49 9.80 1.96
N THR A 74 -11.40 10.52 1.30
CA THR A 74 -12.78 10.08 1.06
C THR A 74 -12.89 8.92 0.08
N ASP A 75 -11.81 8.63 -0.66
CA ASP A 75 -11.75 7.53 -1.63
C ASP A 75 -11.36 6.19 -0.99
N LEU A 76 -11.25 6.14 0.34
CA LEU A 76 -10.92 4.94 1.10
C LEU A 76 -12.00 4.59 2.13
N VAL A 77 -12.44 3.34 2.14
CA VAL A 77 -13.21 2.76 3.23
C VAL A 77 -12.45 1.57 3.80
N ALA A 78 -12.33 1.48 5.13
CA ALA A 78 -11.74 0.33 5.81
C ALA A 78 -12.69 -0.21 6.89
N ARG A 79 -12.87 -1.53 6.92
CA ARG A 79 -13.78 -2.25 7.82
C ARG A 79 -13.06 -3.47 8.43
N ASN A 80 -13.31 -3.73 9.70
CA ASN A 80 -12.87 -4.98 10.32
C ASN A 80 -13.77 -6.12 9.81
N ASP A 81 -13.15 -7.23 9.38
CA ASP A 81 -13.84 -8.37 8.79
C ASP A 81 -13.16 -9.69 9.20
N ALA A 82 -13.76 -10.40 10.15
CA ALA A 82 -13.36 -11.75 10.58
C ALA A 82 -11.83 -11.92 10.76
N GLY A 83 -11.22 -11.10 11.61
CA GLY A 83 -9.77 -11.16 11.90
C GLY A 83 -8.88 -10.54 10.81
N ALA A 84 -9.47 -9.89 9.81
CA ALA A 84 -8.77 -9.11 8.79
C ALA A 84 -9.34 -7.69 8.72
N VAL A 85 -8.71 -6.85 7.90
CA VAL A 85 -9.23 -5.54 7.49
C VAL A 85 -9.55 -5.60 6.01
N SER A 86 -10.81 -5.36 5.67
CA SER A 86 -11.27 -5.19 4.30
C SER A 86 -11.19 -3.71 3.94
N VAL A 87 -10.53 -3.41 2.84
CA VAL A 87 -10.25 -2.07 2.35
C VAL A 87 -10.83 -1.91 0.95
N GLU A 88 -11.63 -0.87 0.77
CA GLU A 88 -12.15 -0.43 -0.51
C GLU A 88 -11.44 0.85 -0.93
N VAL A 89 -10.90 0.86 -2.15
CA VAL A 89 -10.25 2.03 -2.76
C VAL A 89 -11.07 2.43 -3.98
N GLY A 90 -11.56 3.66 -4.02
CA GLY A 90 -12.45 4.16 -5.05
C GLY A 90 -11.73 4.61 -6.32
N VAL A 91 -12.37 5.55 -7.02
CA VAL A 91 -12.00 5.97 -8.39
C VAL A 91 -10.88 7.00 -8.39
N GLU A 92 -10.71 7.77 -7.31
CA GLU A 92 -9.73 8.86 -7.20
C GLU A 92 -8.32 8.36 -6.82
N CYS A 93 -8.12 7.04 -6.76
CA CYS A 93 -6.81 6.45 -6.54
C CYS A 93 -5.82 6.91 -7.64
N PRO A 94 -4.73 7.61 -7.28
CA PRO A 94 -3.81 8.19 -8.25
C PRO A 94 -3.02 7.14 -9.04
N TYR A 95 -3.05 5.88 -8.60
CA TYR A 95 -2.37 4.75 -9.21
C TYR A 95 -3.26 3.95 -10.16
N ARG A 96 -4.57 4.27 -10.22
CA ARG A 96 -5.58 3.47 -10.91
C ARG A 96 -5.26 3.28 -12.39
N ARG A 97 -4.78 4.33 -13.06
CA ARG A 97 -4.42 4.27 -14.49
C ARG A 97 -3.35 3.22 -14.79
N THR A 98 -2.30 3.15 -13.98
CA THR A 98 -1.26 2.12 -14.12
C THR A 98 -1.83 0.72 -13.86
N CYS A 99 -2.69 0.58 -12.85
CA CYS A 99 -3.37 -0.69 -12.59
C CYS A 99 -4.30 -1.11 -13.75
N GLU A 100 -5.04 -0.18 -14.36
CA GLU A 100 -5.87 -0.42 -15.53
C GLU A 100 -5.05 -0.87 -16.73
N MET A 101 -3.96 -0.16 -17.05
CA MET A 101 -3.05 -0.54 -18.15
C MET A 101 -2.52 -1.97 -17.98
N ARG A 102 -2.15 -2.37 -16.76
CA ARG A 102 -1.70 -3.74 -16.49
C ARG A 102 -2.83 -4.74 -16.65
N HIS A 103 -4.01 -4.43 -16.11
CA HIS A 103 -5.18 -5.30 -16.25
C HIS A 103 -5.57 -5.51 -17.71
N GLU A 104 -5.57 -4.45 -18.52
CA GLU A 104 -5.84 -4.51 -19.96
C GLU A 104 -4.79 -5.32 -20.73
N ALA A 105 -3.56 -5.37 -20.23
CA ALA A 105 -2.46 -6.17 -20.77
C ALA A 105 -2.45 -7.63 -20.27
N ASP A 106 -3.46 -8.06 -19.51
CA ASP A 106 -3.53 -9.37 -18.83
C ASP A 106 -2.32 -9.63 -17.89
N GLU A 107 -1.74 -8.55 -17.36
CA GLU A 107 -0.66 -8.61 -16.38
C GLU A 107 -1.21 -8.61 -14.94
N ARG A 108 -0.46 -9.20 -14.00
CA ARG A 108 -0.82 -9.17 -12.57
C ARG A 108 -0.87 -7.73 -12.06
N VAL A 109 -1.97 -7.34 -11.45
CA VAL A 109 -2.15 -6.03 -10.81
C VAL A 109 -1.61 -6.07 -9.38
N HIS A 110 -0.59 -5.27 -9.12
CA HIS A 110 -0.07 -5.04 -7.76
C HIS A 110 -0.63 -3.73 -7.23
N CYS A 111 -1.39 -3.79 -6.12
CA CYS A 111 -2.01 -2.61 -5.56
C CYS A 111 -0.99 -1.80 -4.74
N PHE A 112 -0.51 -0.67 -5.28
CA PHE A 112 0.43 0.20 -4.58
C PHE A 112 -0.08 0.71 -3.23
N ARG A 113 -1.39 0.97 -3.09
CA ARG A 113 -2.01 1.31 -1.79
C ARG A 113 -1.84 0.18 -0.77
N ALA A 114 -2.06 -1.07 -1.19
CA ALA A 114 -1.93 -2.22 -0.31
C ALA A 114 -0.47 -2.46 0.12
N VAL A 115 0.48 -2.25 -0.78
CA VAL A 115 1.92 -2.30 -0.48
C VAL A 115 2.28 -1.23 0.56
N ALA A 116 1.86 0.03 0.33
CA ALA A 116 2.08 1.13 1.27
C ALA A 116 1.49 0.86 2.66
N PHE A 117 0.25 0.34 2.73
CA PHE A 117 -0.36 -0.02 4.02
C PHE A 117 0.43 -1.11 4.73
N THR A 118 0.82 -2.16 4.01
CA THR A 118 1.56 -3.29 4.58
C THR A 118 2.90 -2.84 5.16
N GLU A 119 3.64 -2.03 4.41
CA GLU A 119 4.94 -1.54 4.87
C GLU A 119 4.82 -0.51 5.99
N MET A 120 3.80 0.35 5.97
CA MET A 120 3.53 1.27 7.07
C MET A 120 3.20 0.52 8.36
N LEU A 121 2.31 -0.48 8.31
CA LEU A 121 1.94 -1.29 9.48
C LEU A 121 3.15 -2.05 10.02
N ARG A 122 3.99 -2.60 9.14
CA ARG A 122 5.22 -3.28 9.53
C ARG A 122 6.22 -2.35 10.20
N GLN A 123 6.44 -1.15 9.67
CA GLN A 123 7.44 -0.22 10.21
C GLN A 123 6.98 0.50 11.47
N ARG A 124 5.70 0.87 11.56
CA ARG A 124 5.18 1.71 12.65
C ARG A 124 4.49 0.94 13.77
N LEU A 125 3.94 -0.24 13.46
CA LEU A 125 3.29 -1.11 14.45
C LEU A 125 4.00 -2.45 14.65
N HIS A 126 5.15 -2.67 14.00
CA HIS A 126 5.88 -3.95 14.03
C HIS A 126 5.00 -5.16 13.71
N THR A 127 3.94 -4.95 12.94
CA THR A 127 2.93 -5.97 12.64
C THR A 127 3.12 -6.46 11.22
N ALA A 128 3.46 -7.73 11.07
CA ALA A 128 3.50 -8.39 9.77
C ALA A 128 2.06 -8.68 9.31
N VAL A 129 1.74 -8.26 8.08
CA VAL A 129 0.46 -8.52 7.44
C VAL A 129 0.68 -9.03 6.02
N HIS A 130 -0.29 -9.79 5.50
CA HIS A 130 -0.41 -10.10 4.10
C HIS A 130 -1.60 -9.37 3.51
N TRP A 131 -1.50 -8.97 2.25
CA TRP A 131 -2.62 -8.40 1.51
C TRP A 131 -2.97 -9.25 0.29
N LYS A 132 -4.24 -9.21 -0.09
CA LYS A 132 -4.77 -9.82 -1.31
C LYS A 132 -5.73 -8.85 -1.99
N LEU A 133 -5.56 -8.63 -3.29
CA LEU A 133 -6.54 -7.93 -4.12
C LEU A 133 -7.65 -8.94 -4.47
N GLU A 134 -8.76 -8.88 -3.74
CA GLU A 134 -9.92 -9.76 -3.94
C GLU A 134 -10.66 -9.40 -5.23
N ARG A 135 -10.70 -8.11 -5.58
CA ARG A 135 -11.35 -7.62 -6.79
C ARG A 135 -10.69 -6.34 -7.29
N PHE A 136 -10.27 -6.35 -8.56
CA PHE A 136 -9.92 -5.13 -9.28
C PHE A 136 -11.19 -4.56 -9.95
N ALA A 137 -11.74 -3.48 -9.39
CA ALA A 137 -12.97 -2.84 -9.85
C ALA A 137 -13.03 -1.39 -9.32
N VAL A 138 -14.20 -0.74 -9.43
CA VAL A 138 -14.49 0.50 -8.70
C VAL A 138 -15.64 0.23 -7.70
N PRO A 139 -15.37 0.21 -6.38
CA PRO A 139 -14.04 0.27 -5.76
C PRO A 139 -13.24 -1.04 -5.90
N CYS A 140 -11.92 -0.93 -5.87
CA CYS A 140 -11.01 -2.05 -5.69
C CYS A 140 -11.20 -2.62 -4.28
N HIS A 141 -11.20 -3.94 -4.14
CA HIS A 141 -11.37 -4.60 -2.84
C HIS A 141 -10.10 -5.34 -2.45
N ILE A 142 -9.52 -4.95 -1.32
CA ILE A 142 -8.27 -5.46 -0.79
C ILE A 142 -8.55 -6.05 0.59
N ARG A 143 -8.08 -7.26 0.86
CA ARG A 143 -8.10 -7.86 2.19
C ARG A 143 -6.71 -7.81 2.78
N ILE A 144 -6.55 -7.26 3.97
CA ILE A 144 -5.30 -7.22 4.74
C ILE A 144 -5.48 -8.10 5.97
N THR A 145 -4.65 -9.12 6.12
CA THR A 145 -4.74 -10.12 7.19
C THR A 145 -3.45 -10.13 7.99
N PRO A 146 -3.50 -10.15 9.33
CA PRO A 146 -2.31 -10.39 10.15
C PRO A 146 -1.61 -11.67 9.71
N SER A 147 -0.30 -11.59 9.49
CA SER A 147 0.51 -12.79 9.33
C SER A 147 0.59 -13.46 10.70
N PRO A 148 0.31 -14.77 10.81
CA PRO A 148 0.67 -15.47 12.04
C PRO A 148 2.18 -15.30 12.22
N LEU A 149 2.58 -14.59 13.27
CA LEU A 149 3.97 -14.59 13.70
C LEU A 149 4.38 -16.06 13.79
N LYS A 150 5.38 -16.50 13.02
CA LYS A 150 6.23 -17.56 13.54
C LYS A 150 6.78 -16.98 14.82
N ALA A 151 6.22 -17.38 15.95
CA ALA A 151 6.88 -17.22 17.24
C ALA A 151 8.31 -17.71 16.99
N GLY A 152 9.29 -16.82 17.16
CA GLY A 152 10.67 -17.23 17.19
C GLY A 152 10.74 -18.41 18.15
N THR A 153 11.25 -19.54 17.65
CA THR A 153 11.84 -20.55 18.50
C THR A 153 13.05 -19.91 19.17
N ASP A 154 12.79 -19.13 20.22
CA ASP A 154 13.74 -18.97 21.32
C ASP A 154 13.55 -20.21 22.19
N GLY A 155 14.43 -21.19 22.00
CA GLY A 155 14.41 -22.45 22.71
C GLY A 155 15.43 -23.44 22.13
N ASP A 156 16.71 -23.14 22.30
CA ASP A 156 17.66 -23.92 23.12
C ASP A 156 19.06 -23.27 23.11
#